data_AF-A0A835DN86-F1
#
_entry.id   AF-A0A835DN86-F1
#
_cell.length_a   1.000
_cell.length_b   1.000
_cell.length_c   1.000
_cell.angle_alpha   90.00
_cell.angle_beta   90.00
_cell.angle_gamma   90.00
#
_symmetry.space_group_name_H-M   'P 1'
#
loop_
_entity.id
_entity.type
_entity.pdbx_description
1 polymer ?
#
loop_
_entity_poly.entity_id
_entity_poly.type
_entity_poly.pdbx_seq_one_letter_code
_entity_poly.pdbx_strand_id
1 'polypeptide(L)'
;MPFTETLPPHQIVPCSNLSMSKTQLHRTRPWPGFPTSKALGSFGDPNCMEQLLVYCANAIESNDATLAQQILWVLNNIASSDGDLNQRLTCGFLQALMARAAKTGSCTMLPAMANATANLAIHTHKFSLIELASFIDLTPWHRFGFTAANAAILDAIEGFSVVHIIDFSSTHCMQIPTLIDSIANRPEGPPLIKLTVIGASEDIPPMLDLSYEELGTKLMNFARSRNVEMEFRVIPSSSSDGYASLIEQLRVQHLVFSEEGEALVINCHMMLHYIPEETISIIQETNSAHYLFDSSPTPSLRTMFLELLRSLDPTIVILVDEDADFTSNNLVYRLSSAFNYLWIPYDTVDTFLPRGSKHRQWYEADICWKIENVIAHEGLQRVERLEPKSRWVQRMRNAKFRGISFGEDAVSEVRSMLDEHAAGWGLKKEEDDLVLTWKGHNVGFATAWRDCVDAGKDHSVSAKVEFELKASKNTQKDVLVEQEEEDVQHPKINIWKRVLLRRLRECHKGSSFRVSLPHETLEWVAERYRELMSKTWFAVFWKAAVPPKISFFMWKLFHDAIAIVFAVLIRQQL
;
A
#
# COMPACT_ATOMS: atom_id res chain seq x y z
N MET A 1 -28.76 6.04 52.12
CA MET A 1 -27.72 6.41 53.08
C MET A 1 -26.37 6.18 52.41
N PRO A 2 -25.58 7.22 52.15
CA PRO A 2 -24.29 7.08 51.49
C PRO A 2 -23.17 6.93 52.52
N PHE A 3 -22.16 6.11 52.22
CA PHE A 3 -20.88 6.14 52.91
C PHE A 3 -19.81 6.69 51.97
N THR A 4 -19.41 7.91 52.31
CA THR A 4 -18.26 8.66 51.84
C THR A 4 -17.04 8.18 52.61
N GLU A 5 -15.96 7.80 51.92
CA GLU A 5 -14.61 7.88 52.49
C GLU A 5 -13.65 8.51 51.48
N THR A 6 -13.13 9.66 51.87
CA THR A 6 -12.17 10.52 51.20
C THR A 6 -10.73 10.07 51.51
N LEU A 7 -9.92 9.85 50.47
CA LEU A 7 -8.46 9.68 50.59
C LEU A 7 -7.74 11.04 50.45
N PRO A 8 -6.69 11.32 51.25
CA PRO A 8 -5.97 12.60 51.21
C PRO A 8 -4.90 12.64 50.08
N PRO A 9 -4.47 13.84 49.64
CA PRO A 9 -3.62 14.01 48.47
C PRO A 9 -2.13 13.81 48.80
N HIS A 10 -1.44 12.98 48.02
CA HIS A 10 0.02 12.90 48.06
C HIS A 10 0.66 14.09 47.33
N GLN A 11 1.62 14.68 48.03
CA GLN A 11 2.34 15.90 47.72
C GLN A 11 3.22 15.76 46.47
N ILE A 12 3.13 16.77 45.61
CA ILE A 12 4.05 17.05 44.50
C ILE A 12 5.31 17.68 45.10
N VAL A 13 6.47 17.04 44.89
CA VAL A 13 7.79 17.65 45.16
C VAL A 13 8.43 18.03 43.81
N PRO A 14 8.80 19.31 43.58
CA PRO A 14 9.46 19.73 42.35
C PRO A 14 10.98 19.60 42.50
N CYS A 15 11.63 18.86 41.61
CA CYS A 15 13.09 18.89 41.49
C CYS A 15 13.49 19.84 40.37
N SER A 16 13.93 21.05 40.74
CA SER A 16 14.69 21.95 39.89
C SER A 16 16.18 21.92 40.28
N ASN A 17 17.01 21.90 39.24
CA ASN A 17 18.42 22.27 39.14
C ASN A 17 19.48 21.33 39.73
N LEU A 18 20.21 20.66 38.82
CA LEU A 18 21.67 20.54 38.92
C LEU A 18 22.31 20.46 37.52
N SER A 19 23.42 21.16 37.44
CA SER A 19 24.13 21.66 36.26
C SER A 19 24.79 20.58 35.40
N MET A 20 24.97 20.91 34.13
CA MET A 20 25.89 20.22 33.22
C MET A 20 27.30 20.13 33.80
N SER A 21 27.90 18.94 33.75
CA SER A 21 29.34 18.77 33.58
C SER A 21 29.63 17.55 32.72
N LYS A 22 30.60 17.70 31.82
CA LYS A 22 30.98 16.78 30.75
C LYS A 22 31.76 15.57 31.26
N THR A 23 31.67 14.49 30.46
CA THR A 23 32.63 13.38 30.31
C THR A 23 32.83 12.44 31.50
N GLN A 24 32.10 11.32 31.51
CA GLN A 24 32.63 10.02 31.98
C GLN A 24 32.11 8.87 31.13
N LEU A 25 33.04 8.00 30.72
CA LEU A 25 32.81 6.78 29.95
C LEU A 25 31.83 5.83 30.66
N HIS A 26 30.80 5.38 29.93
CA HIS A 26 29.94 4.28 30.36
C HIS A 26 30.73 2.97 30.38
N ARG A 27 31.17 2.56 31.58
CA ARG A 27 31.48 1.15 31.88
C ARG A 27 30.15 0.40 31.99
N THR A 28 29.98 -0.62 31.17
CA THR A 28 28.91 -1.61 31.26
C THR A 28 28.95 -2.31 32.63
N ARG A 29 27.78 -2.46 33.27
CA ARG A 29 27.65 -3.29 34.49
C ARG A 29 27.84 -4.77 34.11
N PRO A 30 28.49 -5.60 34.96
CA PRO A 30 28.50 -7.04 34.75
C PRO A 30 27.11 -7.64 35.01
N TRP A 31 26.79 -8.69 34.27
CA TRP A 31 25.58 -9.51 34.39
C TRP A 31 25.32 -9.97 35.84
N PRO A 32 24.07 -9.98 36.32
CA PRO A 32 23.67 -10.88 37.40
C PRO A 32 23.71 -12.30 36.84
N GLY A 33 24.41 -13.22 37.50
CA GLY A 33 24.57 -14.60 37.03
C GLY A 33 23.25 -15.34 36.79
N PHE A 34 23.34 -16.46 36.07
CA PHE A 34 22.20 -17.33 35.72
C PHE A 34 21.24 -17.56 36.91
N PRO A 35 19.91 -17.49 36.70
CA PRO A 35 18.96 -17.72 37.78
C PRO A 35 19.06 -19.16 38.30
N THR A 36 19.09 -19.31 39.62
CA THR A 36 19.01 -20.62 40.28
C THR A 36 17.60 -21.21 40.17
N SER A 37 17.51 -22.54 40.26
CA SER A 37 16.32 -23.40 40.05
C SER A 37 14.99 -22.94 40.70
N LYS A 38 14.99 -22.00 41.65
CA LYS A 38 13.77 -21.37 42.20
C LYS A 38 13.15 -20.28 41.31
N ALA A 39 13.86 -19.78 40.31
CA ALA A 39 13.34 -18.82 39.31
C ALA A 39 12.60 -19.49 38.14
N LEU A 40 12.57 -20.83 38.09
CA LEU A 40 11.97 -21.58 36.97
C LEU A 40 10.46 -21.34 36.83
N GLY A 41 9.78 -20.95 37.91
CA GLY A 41 8.36 -20.58 37.89
C GLY A 41 8.05 -19.19 37.32
N SER A 42 9.08 -18.38 37.02
CA SER A 42 8.95 -16.99 36.55
C SER A 42 9.18 -16.81 35.04
N PHE A 43 9.62 -17.85 34.31
CA PHE A 43 9.85 -17.75 32.86
C PHE A 43 8.58 -17.84 32.02
N GLY A 44 7.43 -18.13 32.64
CA GLY A 44 6.12 -18.05 31.99
C GLY A 44 5.58 -16.62 31.84
N ASP A 45 6.25 -15.63 32.44
CA ASP A 45 5.87 -14.22 32.34
C ASP A 45 6.19 -13.68 30.94
N PRO A 46 5.20 -13.13 30.20
CA PRO A 46 5.43 -12.57 28.86
C PRO A 46 6.55 -11.53 28.84
N ASN A 47 6.70 -10.72 29.89
CA ASN A 47 7.78 -9.73 29.97
C ASN A 47 9.16 -10.38 30.01
N CYS A 48 9.29 -11.53 30.69
CA CYS A 48 10.53 -12.27 30.76
C CYS A 48 10.88 -12.89 29.39
N MET A 49 9.87 -13.44 28.69
CA MET A 49 10.05 -13.98 27.34
C MET A 49 10.46 -12.89 26.34
N GLU A 50 9.79 -11.73 26.36
CA GLU A 50 10.14 -10.57 25.53
C GLU A 50 11.59 -10.13 25.79
N GLN A 51 11.99 -9.98 27.06
CA GLN A 51 13.36 -9.59 27.41
C GLN A 51 14.41 -10.58 26.89
N LEU A 52 14.15 -11.89 27.01
CA LEU A 52 15.05 -12.91 26.47
C LEU A 52 15.15 -12.82 24.93
N LEU A 53 14.04 -12.60 24.24
CA LEU A 53 14.03 -12.38 22.79
C LEU A 53 14.82 -11.12 22.40
N VAL A 54 14.65 -10.01 23.13
CA VAL A 54 15.40 -8.76 22.93
C VAL A 54 16.90 -8.95 23.16
N TYR A 55 17.30 -9.67 24.21
CA TYR A 55 18.71 -9.96 24.45
C TYR A 55 19.30 -10.87 23.37
N CYS A 56 18.53 -11.85 22.90
CA CYS A 56 18.93 -12.69 21.78
C CYS A 56 19.13 -11.87 20.49
N ALA A 57 18.19 -10.97 20.19
CA ALA A 57 18.29 -10.07 19.04
C ALA A 57 19.55 -9.20 19.09
N ASN A 58 19.85 -8.59 20.25
CA ASN A 58 21.08 -7.81 20.44
C ASN A 58 22.35 -8.65 20.28
N ALA A 59 22.37 -9.88 20.79
CA ALA A 59 23.51 -10.78 20.65
C ALA A 59 23.74 -11.16 19.18
N ILE A 60 22.67 -11.43 18.42
CA ILE A 60 22.74 -11.69 16.98
C ILE A 60 23.28 -10.47 16.22
N GLU A 61 22.73 -9.27 16.46
CA GLU A 61 23.19 -8.03 15.80
C GLU A 61 24.64 -7.67 16.14
N SER A 62 25.09 -8.02 17.35
CA SER A 62 26.48 -7.83 17.79
C SER A 62 27.40 -8.98 17.38
N ASN A 63 26.87 -10.00 16.69
CA ASN A 63 27.55 -11.24 16.30
C ASN A 63 28.21 -11.99 17.49
N ASP A 64 27.65 -11.89 18.69
CA ASP A 64 28.06 -12.65 19.87
C ASP A 64 27.41 -14.03 19.84
N ALA A 65 28.04 -14.95 19.11
CA ALA A 65 27.54 -16.31 18.93
C ALA A 65 27.41 -17.09 20.24
N THR A 66 28.29 -16.86 21.22
CA THR A 66 28.25 -17.57 22.50
C THR A 66 27.04 -17.15 23.32
N LEU A 67 26.81 -15.84 23.46
CA LEU A 67 25.66 -15.33 24.18
C LEU A 67 24.35 -15.70 23.46
N ALA A 68 24.30 -15.54 22.13
CA ALA A 68 23.13 -15.92 21.34
C ALA A 68 22.80 -17.40 21.52
N GLN A 69 23.79 -18.30 21.47
CA GLN A 69 23.58 -19.74 21.67
C GLN A 69 23.04 -20.06 23.07
N GLN A 70 23.56 -19.40 24.11
CA GLN A 70 23.07 -19.60 25.48
C GLN A 70 21.61 -19.16 25.63
N ILE A 71 21.25 -18.00 25.09
CA ILE A 71 19.87 -17.49 25.18
C ILE A 71 18.93 -18.34 24.34
N LEU A 72 19.32 -18.73 23.12
CA LEU A 72 18.54 -19.64 22.27
C LEU A 72 18.31 -20.99 22.94
N TRP A 73 19.29 -21.52 23.66
CA TRP A 73 19.11 -22.74 24.44
C TRP A 73 18.02 -22.56 25.51
N VAL A 74 18.03 -21.45 26.25
CA VAL A 74 16.96 -21.14 27.22
C VAL A 74 15.60 -21.02 26.53
N LEU A 75 15.52 -20.22 25.46
CA LEU A 75 14.28 -19.99 24.70
C LEU A 75 13.69 -21.30 24.18
N ASN A 76 14.50 -22.20 23.61
CA ASN A 76 14.05 -23.52 23.14
C ASN A 76 13.44 -24.39 24.24
N ASN A 77 13.83 -24.19 25.50
CA ASN A 77 13.29 -24.97 26.63
C ASN A 77 11.99 -24.36 27.20
N ILE A 78 11.68 -23.09 26.92
CA ILE A 78 10.50 -22.40 27.47
C ILE A 78 9.43 -22.08 26.41
N ALA A 79 9.79 -21.97 25.14
CA ALA A 79 8.93 -21.56 24.02
C ALA A 79 8.36 -22.77 23.25
N SER A 80 7.48 -23.53 23.90
CA SER A 80 6.81 -24.68 23.28
C SER A 80 5.83 -24.24 22.18
N SER A 81 5.91 -24.88 21.01
CA SER A 81 4.98 -24.68 19.89
C SER A 81 3.55 -25.15 20.17
N ASP A 82 3.35 -26.01 21.17
CA ASP A 82 2.03 -26.50 21.59
C ASP A 82 1.61 -25.97 22.98
N GLY A 83 2.39 -25.02 23.51
CA GLY A 83 2.26 -24.47 24.86
C GLY A 83 1.08 -23.51 25.04
N ASP A 84 1.13 -22.70 26.09
CA ASP A 84 0.23 -21.54 26.22
C ASP A 84 0.51 -20.47 25.15
N LEU A 85 -0.34 -19.43 25.10
CA LEU A 85 -0.24 -18.39 24.09
C LEU A 85 1.13 -17.69 24.07
N ASN A 86 1.73 -17.43 25.24
CA ASN A 86 3.01 -16.73 25.33
C ASN A 86 4.14 -17.63 24.85
N GLN A 87 4.08 -18.92 25.17
CA GLN A 87 5.04 -19.91 24.69
C GLN A 87 5.01 -20.05 23.16
N ARG A 88 3.81 -20.12 22.56
CA ARG A 88 3.66 -20.24 21.10
C ARG A 88 4.08 -18.97 20.37
N LEU A 89 3.68 -17.79 20.87
CA LEU A 89 4.15 -16.51 20.35
C LEU A 89 5.69 -16.42 20.39
N THR A 90 6.27 -16.73 21.54
CA THR A 90 7.74 -16.73 21.73
C THR A 90 8.41 -17.73 20.81
N CYS A 91 7.77 -18.87 20.52
CA CYS A 91 8.25 -19.85 19.56
C CYS A 91 8.36 -19.23 18.16
N GLY A 92 7.33 -18.53 17.69
CA GLY A 92 7.36 -17.81 16.39
C GLY A 92 8.51 -16.79 16.31
N PHE A 93 8.72 -15.99 17.35
CA PHE A 93 9.84 -15.03 17.39
C PHE A 93 11.21 -15.72 17.44
N LEU A 94 11.34 -16.82 18.17
CA LEU A 94 12.55 -17.62 18.23
C LEU A 94 12.92 -18.14 16.83
N GLN A 95 11.95 -18.69 16.10
CA GLN A 95 12.14 -19.17 14.73
C GLN A 95 12.59 -18.03 13.80
N ALA A 96 11.95 -16.88 13.91
CA ALA A 96 12.30 -15.70 13.11
C ALA A 96 13.71 -15.16 13.41
N LEU A 97 14.15 -15.17 14.67
CA LEU A 97 15.52 -14.81 15.04
C LEU A 97 16.56 -15.79 14.49
N MET A 98 16.25 -17.09 14.49
CA MET A 98 17.10 -18.11 13.86
C MET A 98 17.19 -17.91 12.34
N ALA A 99 16.06 -17.64 11.68
CA ALA A 99 16.01 -17.31 10.25
C ALA A 99 16.83 -16.05 9.94
N ARG A 100 16.75 -15.02 10.80
CA ARG A 100 17.56 -13.80 10.69
C ARG A 100 19.05 -14.10 10.74
N ALA A 101 19.50 -14.85 11.74
CA ALA A 101 20.91 -15.20 11.90
C ALA A 101 21.44 -15.94 10.65
N ALA A 102 20.65 -16.86 10.10
CA ALA A 102 20.97 -17.54 8.85
C ALA A 102 21.05 -16.60 7.65
N LYS A 103 20.07 -15.72 7.45
CA LYS A 103 20.01 -14.79 6.30
C LYS A 103 21.12 -13.73 6.34
N THR A 104 21.50 -13.27 7.54
CA THR A 104 22.55 -12.25 7.74
C THR A 104 23.96 -12.85 7.79
N GLY A 105 24.09 -14.17 7.89
CA GLY A 105 25.37 -14.83 8.15
C GLY A 105 25.93 -14.57 9.55
N SER A 106 25.11 -14.02 10.45
CA SER A 106 25.49 -13.78 11.85
C SER A 106 25.50 -15.10 12.62
N CYS A 107 26.44 -15.23 13.56
CA CYS A 107 26.55 -16.38 14.44
C CYS A 107 26.54 -17.72 13.66
N THR A 108 27.43 -17.86 12.66
CA THR A 108 27.49 -18.92 11.65
C THR A 108 27.37 -20.38 12.14
N MET A 109 27.63 -20.64 13.42
CA MET A 109 27.45 -21.96 14.05
C MET A 109 25.98 -22.26 14.42
N LEU A 110 25.12 -21.24 14.59
CA LEU A 110 23.68 -21.39 14.85
C LEU A 110 22.95 -21.93 13.60
N PRO A 111 23.36 -21.55 12.38
CA PRO A 111 23.13 -22.22 11.10
C PRO A 111 22.80 -23.71 11.15
N ALA A 112 23.82 -24.42 11.62
CA ALA A 112 23.87 -25.87 11.66
C ALA A 112 22.93 -26.48 12.71
N MET A 113 22.60 -25.73 13.78
CA MET A 113 21.57 -26.11 14.75
C MET A 113 20.17 -25.94 14.16
N ALA A 114 19.94 -24.90 13.35
CA ALA A 114 18.69 -24.70 12.62
C ALA A 114 18.43 -25.81 11.58
N ASN A 115 19.48 -26.32 10.91
CA ASN A 115 19.38 -27.44 9.96
C ASN A 115 19.02 -28.80 10.61
N ALA A 116 19.33 -29.02 11.89
CA ALA A 116 18.76 -30.17 12.63
C ALA A 116 17.25 -30.02 12.89
N THR A 117 16.74 -28.81 12.66
CA THR A 117 15.35 -28.38 12.85
C THR A 117 14.71 -28.05 11.49
N ALA A 118 15.17 -28.67 10.40
CA ALA A 118 14.75 -28.44 9.00
C ALA A 118 13.23 -28.60 8.70
N ASN A 119 12.40 -28.87 9.70
CA ASN A 119 10.94 -28.79 9.67
C ASN A 119 10.40 -27.38 10.00
N LEU A 120 11.24 -26.34 9.99
CA LEU A 120 10.94 -24.95 10.38
C LEU A 120 10.40 -24.05 9.26
N ALA A 121 10.23 -24.56 8.04
CA ALA A 121 9.61 -23.76 6.99
C ALA A 121 8.16 -23.45 7.40
N ILE A 122 7.83 -22.16 7.51
CA ILE A 122 6.45 -21.73 7.75
C ILE A 122 5.66 -22.08 6.50
N HIS A 123 4.86 -23.15 6.60
CA HIS A 123 3.98 -23.58 5.53
C HIS A 123 2.62 -22.90 5.72
N THR A 124 2.44 -21.77 5.04
CA THR A 124 1.14 -21.09 4.95
C THR A 124 0.18 -21.90 4.09
N HIS A 125 -1.09 -21.91 4.49
CA HIS A 125 -2.10 -22.71 3.81
C HIS A 125 -2.60 -21.97 2.55
N LYS A 126 -2.76 -22.71 1.46
CA LYS A 126 -3.45 -22.22 0.26
C LYS A 126 -4.92 -22.60 0.38
N PHE A 127 -5.76 -21.61 0.61
CA PHE A 127 -7.19 -21.78 0.84
C PHE A 127 -7.93 -21.97 -0.49
N SER A 128 -8.87 -22.90 -0.53
CA SER A 128 -9.97 -22.81 -1.49
C SER A 128 -10.87 -21.62 -1.16
N LEU A 129 -11.72 -21.18 -2.10
CA LEU A 129 -12.64 -20.05 -1.90
C LEU A 129 -13.53 -20.21 -0.65
N ILE A 130 -14.04 -21.43 -0.41
CA ILE A 130 -14.94 -21.73 0.72
C ILE A 130 -14.17 -21.75 2.04
N GLU A 131 -12.96 -22.31 2.03
CA GLU A 131 -12.10 -22.30 3.22
C GLU A 131 -11.66 -20.89 3.58
N LEU A 132 -11.33 -20.05 2.60
CA LEU A 132 -10.95 -18.66 2.83
C LEU A 132 -12.11 -17.85 3.43
N ALA A 133 -13.33 -18.00 2.90
CA ALA A 133 -14.51 -17.39 3.48
C ALA A 133 -14.71 -17.83 4.94
N SER A 134 -14.60 -19.14 5.19
CA SER A 134 -14.71 -19.70 6.54
C SER A 134 -13.60 -19.19 7.48
N PHE A 135 -12.38 -19.00 6.96
CA PHE A 135 -11.23 -18.48 7.70
C PHE A 135 -11.42 -17.01 8.09
N ILE A 136 -11.91 -16.19 7.16
CA ILE A 136 -12.24 -14.78 7.40
C ILE A 136 -13.33 -14.65 8.47
N ASP A 137 -14.33 -15.53 8.46
CA ASP A 137 -15.44 -15.52 9.41
C ASP A 137 -15.05 -15.98 10.83
N LEU A 138 -13.85 -16.54 11.04
CA LEU A 138 -13.40 -16.97 12.37
C LEU A 138 -13.29 -15.80 13.36
N THR A 139 -12.92 -14.61 12.87
CA THR A 139 -12.73 -13.41 13.70
C THR A 139 -13.32 -12.20 13.00
N PRO A 140 -13.75 -11.16 13.74
CA PRO A 140 -14.21 -9.92 13.13
C PRO A 140 -13.07 -9.10 12.51
N TRP A 141 -11.83 -9.59 12.48
CA TRP A 141 -10.64 -8.83 12.06
C TRP A 141 -10.81 -8.19 10.68
N HIS A 142 -11.29 -8.96 9.71
CA HIS A 142 -11.58 -8.48 8.36
C HIS A 142 -13.04 -8.02 8.21
N ARG A 143 -14.00 -8.73 8.82
CA ARG A 143 -15.43 -8.35 8.74
C ARG A 143 -15.71 -6.95 9.27
N PHE A 144 -14.99 -6.52 10.32
CA PHE A 144 -15.01 -5.13 10.82
C PHE A 144 -14.72 -4.12 9.70
N GLY A 145 -13.62 -4.35 8.98
CA GLY A 145 -13.21 -3.51 7.86
C GLY A 145 -14.24 -3.51 6.75
N PHE A 146 -14.74 -4.69 6.38
CA PHE A 146 -15.75 -4.86 5.34
C PHE A 146 -17.04 -4.11 5.65
N THR A 147 -17.59 -4.28 6.85
CA THR A 147 -18.84 -3.63 7.26
C THR A 147 -18.68 -2.12 7.31
N ALA A 148 -17.61 -1.61 7.92
CA ALA A 148 -17.35 -0.17 7.97
C ALA A 148 -17.16 0.43 6.56
N ALA A 149 -16.35 -0.23 5.73
CA ALA A 149 -16.08 0.19 4.35
C ALA A 149 -17.36 0.19 3.52
N ASN A 150 -18.16 -0.88 3.56
CA ASN A 150 -19.38 -1.00 2.78
C ASN A 150 -20.37 0.11 3.14
N ALA A 151 -20.57 0.39 4.43
CA ALA A 151 -21.47 1.47 4.86
C ALA A 151 -21.01 2.83 4.31
N ALA A 152 -19.73 3.17 4.44
CA ALA A 152 -19.19 4.43 3.91
C ALA A 152 -19.23 4.50 2.37
N ILE A 153 -19.00 3.37 1.69
CA ILE A 153 -19.12 3.28 0.23
C ILE A 153 -20.56 3.53 -0.20
N LEU A 154 -21.54 2.87 0.43
CA LEU A 154 -22.97 3.02 0.09
C LEU A 154 -23.43 4.47 0.21
N ASP A 155 -23.04 5.15 1.28
CA ASP A 155 -23.34 6.58 1.48
C ASP A 155 -22.72 7.44 0.37
N ALA A 156 -21.48 7.13 -0.04
CA ALA A 156 -20.75 7.93 -1.02
C ALA A 156 -21.21 7.74 -2.47
N ILE A 157 -21.80 6.59 -2.81
CA ILE A 157 -22.23 6.24 -4.17
C ILE A 157 -23.73 6.49 -4.42
N GLU A 158 -24.43 7.10 -3.46
CA GLU A 158 -25.83 7.50 -3.61
C GLU A 158 -26.02 8.40 -4.85
N GLY A 159 -27.05 8.14 -5.64
CA GLY A 159 -27.34 8.89 -6.87
C GLY A 159 -26.45 8.56 -8.08
N PHE A 160 -25.36 7.80 -7.93
CA PHE A 160 -24.52 7.39 -9.06
C PHE A 160 -25.08 6.14 -9.76
N SER A 161 -25.14 6.19 -11.10
CA SER A 161 -25.58 5.08 -11.95
C SER A 161 -24.46 4.12 -12.35
N VAL A 162 -23.20 4.54 -12.22
CA VAL A 162 -22.01 3.74 -12.47
C VAL A 162 -21.06 3.90 -11.29
N VAL A 163 -20.54 2.78 -10.79
CA VAL A 163 -19.61 2.76 -9.65
C VAL A 163 -18.38 1.95 -10.04
N HIS A 164 -17.23 2.60 -10.09
CA HIS A 164 -15.94 1.96 -10.32
C HIS A 164 -15.18 1.77 -9.00
N ILE A 165 -15.02 0.52 -8.60
CA ILE A 165 -14.31 0.13 -7.39
C ILE A 165 -12.91 -0.35 -7.77
N ILE A 166 -11.89 0.29 -7.20
CA ILE A 166 -10.50 -0.20 -7.21
C ILE A 166 -10.24 -0.88 -5.88
N ASP A 167 -10.11 -2.20 -5.88
CA ASP A 167 -9.96 -3.00 -4.67
C ASP A 167 -8.49 -3.40 -4.44
N PHE A 168 -7.91 -2.84 -3.38
CA PHE A 168 -6.62 -3.22 -2.81
C PHE A 168 -6.90 -4.09 -1.57
N SER A 169 -7.16 -5.38 -1.75
CA SER A 169 -7.46 -6.29 -0.64
C SER A 169 -6.50 -7.48 -0.57
N SER A 170 -6.04 -7.81 0.64
CA SER A 170 -5.30 -9.05 0.94
C SER A 170 -6.20 -10.29 1.02
N THR A 171 -7.51 -10.09 1.06
CA THR A 171 -8.52 -11.14 1.27
C THR A 171 -9.24 -11.54 -0.01
N HIS A 172 -8.63 -11.32 -1.18
CA HIS A 172 -9.14 -11.78 -2.48
C HIS A 172 -10.63 -11.48 -2.74
N CYS A 173 -11.02 -10.20 -2.62
CA CYS A 173 -12.39 -9.71 -2.86
C CYS A 173 -13.50 -10.29 -1.97
N MET A 174 -13.17 -10.91 -0.82
CA MET A 174 -14.18 -11.48 0.09
C MET A 174 -15.16 -10.45 0.67
N GLN A 175 -14.81 -9.16 0.63
CA GLN A 175 -15.72 -8.06 0.94
C GLN A 175 -16.84 -7.90 -0.11
N ILE A 176 -16.50 -8.07 -1.39
CA ILE A 176 -17.32 -7.65 -2.53
C ILE A 176 -18.72 -8.29 -2.56
N PRO A 177 -18.92 -9.59 -2.25
CA PRO A 177 -20.26 -10.16 -2.21
C PRO A 177 -21.22 -9.44 -1.25
N THR A 178 -20.75 -9.02 -0.08
CA THR A 178 -21.59 -8.28 0.89
C THR A 178 -21.90 -6.86 0.43
N LEU A 179 -20.96 -6.23 -0.29
CA LEU A 179 -21.18 -4.93 -0.90
C LEU A 179 -22.20 -5.01 -2.06
N ILE A 180 -22.10 -6.03 -2.92
CA ILE A 180 -23.07 -6.28 -4.01
C ILE A 180 -24.47 -6.47 -3.44
N ASP A 181 -24.62 -7.25 -2.36
CA ASP A 181 -25.93 -7.48 -1.74
C ASP A 181 -26.52 -6.17 -1.18
N SER A 182 -25.69 -5.32 -0.58
CA SER A 182 -26.13 -4.02 -0.07
C SER A 182 -26.50 -3.06 -1.21
N ILE A 183 -25.71 -3.03 -2.28
CA ILE A 183 -25.96 -2.22 -3.47
C ILE A 183 -27.26 -2.65 -4.18
N ALA A 184 -27.52 -3.96 -4.27
CA ALA A 184 -28.72 -4.50 -4.91
C ALA A 184 -30.02 -4.02 -4.24
N ASN A 185 -29.97 -3.69 -2.95
CA ASN A 185 -31.11 -3.27 -2.15
C ASN A 185 -31.29 -1.74 -2.08
N ARG A 186 -30.51 -0.97 -2.86
CA ARG A 186 -30.64 0.50 -2.91
C ARG A 186 -32.04 0.93 -3.38
N PRO A 187 -32.64 1.97 -2.79
CA PRO A 187 -33.98 2.46 -3.19
C PRO A 187 -34.07 2.88 -4.66
N GLU A 188 -32.98 3.39 -5.22
CA GLU A 188 -32.85 3.88 -6.60
C GLU A 188 -32.67 2.75 -7.63
N GLY A 189 -32.47 1.51 -7.17
CA GLY A 189 -32.02 0.38 -7.97
C GLY A 189 -30.49 0.26 -8.02
N PRO A 190 -29.97 -0.90 -8.48
CA PRO A 190 -28.53 -1.14 -8.53
C PRO A 190 -27.86 -0.38 -9.71
N PRO A 191 -26.68 0.23 -9.50
CA PRO A 191 -25.85 0.77 -10.56
C PRO A 191 -25.11 -0.35 -11.31
N LEU A 192 -24.47 0.03 -12.43
CA LEU A 192 -23.40 -0.77 -13.03
C LEU A 192 -22.15 -0.73 -12.14
N ILE A 193 -21.62 -1.89 -11.76
CA ILE A 193 -20.37 -2.01 -11.00
C ILE A 193 -19.20 -2.33 -11.93
N LYS A 194 -18.18 -1.48 -11.97
CA LYS A 194 -16.87 -1.81 -12.56
C LYS A 194 -15.94 -2.18 -11.41
N LEU A 195 -15.48 -3.42 -11.30
CA LEU A 195 -14.52 -3.83 -10.27
C LEU A 195 -13.14 -4.06 -10.90
N THR A 196 -12.15 -3.30 -10.43
CA THR A 196 -10.75 -3.48 -10.79
C THR A 196 -9.95 -3.95 -9.59
N VAL A 197 -9.21 -5.04 -9.75
CA VAL A 197 -8.44 -5.67 -8.69
C VAL A 197 -6.98 -5.82 -9.12
N ILE A 198 -6.08 -5.90 -8.14
CA ILE A 198 -4.66 -6.12 -8.41
C ILE A 198 -4.42 -7.61 -8.57
N GLY A 199 -3.82 -8.00 -9.69
CA GLY A 199 -3.41 -9.39 -9.90
C GLY A 199 -2.28 -9.73 -8.94
N ALA A 200 -2.42 -10.81 -8.17
CA ALA A 200 -1.44 -11.21 -7.18
C ALA A 200 -0.06 -11.47 -7.81
N SER A 201 0.98 -10.78 -7.31
CA SER A 201 2.39 -11.03 -7.69
C SER A 201 3.23 -11.61 -6.56
N GLU A 202 2.72 -11.64 -5.32
CA GLU A 202 3.49 -11.92 -4.11
C GLU A 202 2.78 -12.99 -3.25
N ASP A 203 3.56 -13.93 -2.69
CA ASP A 203 3.09 -14.99 -1.80
C ASP A 203 2.76 -14.43 -0.38
N ILE A 204 1.83 -13.46 -0.32
CA ILE A 204 1.35 -12.84 0.93
C ILE A 204 0.12 -13.62 1.42
N PRO A 205 0.12 -14.12 2.67
CA PRO A 205 -1.04 -14.77 3.26
C PRO A 205 -2.20 -13.79 3.58
N PRO A 206 -3.46 -14.25 3.59
CA PRO A 206 -3.90 -15.61 3.27
C PRO A 206 -3.86 -15.87 1.76
N MET A 207 -3.36 -17.04 1.34
CA MET A 207 -3.21 -17.36 -0.08
C MET A 207 -4.45 -18.06 -0.64
N LEU A 208 -4.93 -17.67 -1.82
CA LEU A 208 -6.05 -18.32 -2.51
C LEU A 208 -5.59 -19.27 -3.63
N ASP A 209 -6.09 -20.51 -3.60
CA ASP A 209 -5.93 -21.50 -4.66
C ASP A 209 -7.04 -21.37 -5.72
N LEU A 210 -7.11 -20.18 -6.34
CA LEU A 210 -8.06 -19.85 -7.39
C LEU A 210 -7.48 -18.72 -8.25
N SER A 211 -7.59 -18.83 -9.58
CA SER A 211 -7.18 -17.73 -10.45
C SER A 211 -8.13 -16.54 -10.33
N TYR A 212 -7.62 -15.34 -10.58
CA TYR A 212 -8.45 -14.14 -10.53
C TYR A 212 -9.49 -14.09 -11.67
N GLU A 213 -9.24 -14.76 -12.79
CA GLU A 213 -10.22 -14.91 -13.87
C GLU A 213 -11.42 -15.77 -13.43
N GLU A 214 -11.16 -16.87 -12.71
CA GLU A 214 -12.20 -17.73 -12.15
C GLU A 214 -12.95 -17.03 -11.02
N LEU A 215 -12.24 -16.32 -10.14
CA LEU A 215 -12.83 -15.48 -9.10
C LEU A 215 -13.77 -14.42 -9.70
N GLY A 216 -13.31 -13.68 -10.71
CA GLY A 216 -14.08 -12.67 -11.41
C GLY A 216 -15.35 -13.24 -12.04
N THR A 217 -15.25 -14.41 -12.66
CA THR A 217 -16.42 -15.12 -13.22
C THR A 217 -17.44 -15.46 -12.14
N LYS A 218 -17.00 -15.95 -10.97
CA LYS A 218 -17.88 -16.24 -9.84
C LYS A 218 -18.56 -14.99 -9.29
N LEU A 219 -17.82 -13.88 -9.15
CA LEU A 219 -18.36 -12.60 -8.69
C LEU A 219 -19.39 -12.01 -9.66
N MET A 220 -19.11 -11.99 -10.96
CA MET A 220 -20.06 -11.52 -11.98
C MET A 220 -21.34 -12.38 -12.01
N ASN A 221 -21.22 -13.70 -11.81
CA ASN A 221 -22.39 -14.57 -11.71
C ASN A 221 -23.21 -14.29 -10.44
N PHE A 222 -22.55 -14.02 -9.31
CA PHE A 222 -23.23 -13.61 -8.08
C PHE A 222 -23.93 -12.25 -8.23
N ALA A 223 -23.26 -11.25 -8.81
CA ALA A 223 -23.86 -9.94 -9.13
C ALA A 223 -25.11 -10.10 -9.98
N ARG A 224 -25.05 -10.89 -11.06
CA ARG A 224 -26.20 -11.18 -11.91
C ARG A 224 -27.36 -11.84 -11.14
N SER A 225 -27.06 -12.72 -10.18
CA SER A 225 -28.09 -13.35 -9.32
C SER A 225 -28.80 -12.35 -8.41
N ARG A 226 -28.18 -11.19 -8.16
CA ARG A 226 -28.73 -10.06 -7.40
C ARG A 226 -29.28 -8.95 -8.31
N ASN A 227 -29.42 -9.20 -9.62
CA ASN A 227 -29.82 -8.21 -10.63
C ASN A 227 -28.89 -7.00 -10.71
N VAL A 228 -27.60 -7.18 -10.40
CA VAL A 228 -26.57 -6.15 -10.51
C VAL A 228 -25.72 -6.45 -11.75
N GLU A 229 -25.58 -5.47 -12.63
CA GLU A 229 -24.64 -5.55 -13.75
C GLU A 229 -23.22 -5.28 -13.25
N MET A 230 -22.27 -6.11 -13.67
CA MET A 230 -20.90 -6.04 -13.18
C MET A 230 -19.87 -6.35 -14.26
N GLU A 231 -18.83 -5.52 -14.33
CA GLU A 231 -17.60 -5.75 -15.07
C GLU A 231 -16.46 -6.07 -14.08
N PHE A 232 -15.57 -6.98 -14.47
CA PHE A 232 -14.43 -7.38 -13.66
C PHE A 232 -13.12 -7.28 -14.44
N ARG A 233 -12.13 -6.62 -13.86
CA ARG A 233 -10.82 -6.43 -14.46
C ARG A 233 -9.70 -6.70 -13.47
N VAL A 234 -8.67 -7.41 -13.93
CA VAL A 234 -7.44 -7.65 -13.18
C VAL A 234 -6.33 -6.82 -13.81
N ILE A 235 -5.57 -6.09 -13.00
CA ILE A 235 -4.38 -5.36 -13.44
C ILE A 235 -3.17 -5.91 -12.66
N PRO A 236 -2.20 -6.55 -13.32
CA PRO A 236 -0.96 -6.97 -12.68
C PRO A 236 -0.18 -5.74 -12.19
N SER A 237 0.12 -5.69 -10.90
CA SER A 237 0.90 -4.62 -10.28
C SER A 237 1.48 -5.10 -8.95
N SER A 238 2.64 -4.57 -8.54
CA SER A 238 3.29 -4.94 -7.28
C SER A 238 3.25 -3.80 -6.26
N SER A 239 3.28 -4.14 -4.98
CA SER A 239 3.41 -3.17 -3.90
C SER A 239 4.79 -2.50 -3.90
N SER A 240 5.82 -3.22 -4.36
CA SER A 240 7.23 -2.81 -4.35
C SER A 240 7.53 -1.55 -5.16
N ASP A 241 6.75 -1.27 -6.21
CA ASP A 241 6.85 -0.05 -7.03
C ASP A 241 5.73 0.96 -6.75
N GLY A 242 4.95 0.75 -5.69
CA GLY A 242 3.82 1.62 -5.32
C GLY A 242 2.64 1.47 -6.29
N TYR A 243 2.45 0.28 -6.83
CA TYR A 243 1.38 -0.04 -7.78
C TYR A 243 1.43 0.82 -9.07
N ALA A 244 2.64 1.10 -9.57
CA ALA A 244 2.85 2.07 -10.66
C ALA A 244 2.05 1.71 -11.93
N SER A 245 2.03 0.41 -12.29
CA SER A 245 1.32 -0.09 -13.47
C SER A 245 -0.20 0.09 -13.37
N LEU A 246 -0.77 -0.15 -12.18
CA LEU A 246 -2.19 0.11 -11.92
C LEU A 246 -2.51 1.60 -12.07
N ILE A 247 -1.73 2.46 -11.41
CA ILE A 247 -1.95 3.91 -11.46
C ILE A 247 -1.86 4.44 -12.89
N GLU A 248 -0.87 4.02 -13.68
CA GLU A 248 -0.74 4.45 -15.07
C GLU A 248 -1.98 4.07 -15.89
N GLN A 249 -2.45 2.83 -15.78
CA GLN A 249 -3.65 2.37 -16.49
C GLN A 249 -4.92 3.11 -16.06
N LEU A 250 -5.07 3.40 -14.77
CA LEU A 250 -6.22 4.17 -14.26
C LEU A 250 -6.18 5.60 -14.76
N ARG A 251 -5.01 6.25 -14.80
CA ARG A 251 -4.88 7.62 -15.34
C ARG A 251 -5.22 7.68 -16.82
N VAL A 252 -4.76 6.71 -17.62
CA VAL A 252 -5.12 6.66 -19.05
C VAL A 252 -6.63 6.47 -19.22
N GLN A 253 -7.25 5.60 -18.43
CA GLN A 253 -8.70 5.40 -18.48
C GLN A 253 -9.47 6.66 -18.08
N HIS A 254 -9.07 7.29 -16.98
CA HIS A 254 -9.67 8.52 -16.51
C HIS A 254 -9.55 9.67 -17.55
N LEU A 255 -8.42 9.77 -18.26
CA LEU A 255 -8.24 10.79 -19.30
C LEU A 255 -9.04 10.55 -20.59
N VAL A 256 -9.33 9.28 -20.92
CA VAL A 256 -9.93 8.90 -22.22
C VAL A 256 -11.43 8.59 -22.11
N PHE A 257 -11.86 8.01 -20.99
CA PHE A 257 -13.18 7.37 -20.82
C PHE A 257 -13.93 7.87 -19.59
N SER A 258 -13.53 8.96 -18.93
CA SER A 258 -14.31 9.47 -17.78
C SER A 258 -15.75 9.74 -18.21
N GLU A 259 -16.66 8.86 -17.78
CA GLU A 259 -18.09 9.02 -17.98
C GLU A 259 -18.58 10.07 -16.99
N GLU A 260 -19.30 11.10 -17.46
CA GLU A 260 -19.96 12.03 -16.56
C GLU A 260 -20.98 11.23 -15.70
N GLY A 261 -20.81 11.24 -14.38
CA GLY A 261 -21.69 10.51 -13.46
C GLY A 261 -21.20 9.12 -13.02
N GLU A 262 -19.91 8.81 -13.17
CA GLU A 262 -19.26 7.65 -12.53
C GLU A 262 -18.70 8.01 -11.14
N ALA A 263 -18.99 7.19 -10.12
CA ALA A 263 -18.33 7.27 -8.82
C ALA A 263 -17.08 6.39 -8.79
N LEU A 264 -15.93 6.98 -8.43
CA LEU A 264 -14.68 6.25 -8.25
C LEU A 264 -14.45 5.97 -6.76
N VAL A 265 -14.46 4.69 -6.39
CA VAL A 265 -14.22 4.17 -5.04
C VAL A 265 -12.84 3.54 -5.00
N ILE A 266 -11.97 4.00 -4.11
CA ILE A 266 -10.69 3.35 -3.82
C ILE A 266 -10.81 2.63 -2.49
N ASN A 267 -10.85 1.31 -2.51
CA ASN A 267 -10.99 0.47 -1.32
C ASN A 267 -9.64 -0.14 -0.93
N CYS A 268 -9.02 0.37 0.12
CA CYS A 268 -7.75 -0.13 0.64
C CYS A 268 -7.95 -0.92 1.93
N HIS A 269 -7.86 -2.24 1.83
CA HIS A 269 -8.04 -3.15 2.95
C HIS A 269 -6.78 -3.99 3.17
N MET A 270 -6.01 -3.64 4.22
CA MET A 270 -4.83 -4.38 4.70
C MET A 270 -3.74 -4.56 3.65
N MET A 271 -3.53 -3.58 2.76
CA MET A 271 -2.57 -3.68 1.66
C MET A 271 -1.55 -2.54 1.58
N LEU A 272 -1.88 -1.33 2.07
CA LEU A 272 -1.00 -0.17 1.83
C LEU A 272 0.32 -0.23 2.61
N HIS A 273 0.35 -0.94 3.73
CA HIS A 273 1.57 -1.15 4.50
C HIS A 273 2.64 -1.96 3.76
N TYR A 274 2.29 -2.72 2.71
CA TYR A 274 3.26 -3.45 1.88
C TYR A 274 4.08 -2.54 0.96
N ILE A 275 3.57 -1.34 0.65
CA ILE A 275 4.33 -0.35 -0.12
C ILE A 275 5.57 0.04 0.71
N PRO A 276 6.80 -0.06 0.16
CA PRO A 276 8.01 0.32 0.87
C PRO A 276 8.09 1.83 1.14
N GLU A 277 8.94 2.24 2.08
CA GLU A 277 9.17 3.67 2.33
C GLU A 277 10.16 4.24 1.31
N GLU A 278 11.09 3.41 0.86
CA GLU A 278 12.20 3.75 -0.01
C GLU A 278 11.73 4.00 -1.46
N THR A 279 12.14 5.14 -2.03
CA THR A 279 11.96 5.39 -3.47
C THR A 279 12.99 4.55 -4.24
N ILE A 280 12.54 3.68 -5.15
CA ILE A 280 13.44 2.95 -6.04
C ILE A 280 13.98 3.93 -7.09
N SER A 281 15.20 4.43 -6.89
CA SER A 281 15.96 5.07 -7.95
C SER A 281 16.37 4.00 -8.96
N ILE A 282 15.62 3.83 -10.06
CA ILE A 282 16.05 3.00 -11.19
C ILE A 282 17.25 3.71 -11.85
N ILE A 283 18.46 3.41 -11.38
CA ILE A 283 19.67 3.62 -12.18
C ILE A 283 19.94 2.30 -12.90
N GLN A 284 19.66 2.27 -14.21
CA GLN A 284 20.11 1.17 -15.06
C GLN A 284 21.65 1.12 -15.08
N GLU A 285 22.13 -0.06 -14.70
CA GLU A 285 23.40 -0.71 -15.05
C GLU A 285 24.72 -0.11 -14.54
N THR A 286 25.27 -0.75 -13.49
CA THR A 286 26.49 -1.57 -13.59
C THR A 286 26.71 -2.32 -12.27
N ASN A 287 27.41 -3.46 -12.35
CA ASN A 287 27.63 -4.45 -11.28
C ASN A 287 28.26 -3.92 -9.98
N SER A 288 27.52 -3.17 -9.18
CA SER A 288 27.82 -2.91 -7.77
C SER A 288 26.54 -2.48 -7.08
N ALA A 289 25.98 -3.36 -6.26
CA ALA A 289 24.87 -3.05 -5.36
C ALA A 289 25.34 -2.01 -4.33
N HIS A 290 25.21 -0.74 -4.67
CA HIS A 290 25.29 0.37 -3.73
C HIS A 290 24.00 1.17 -3.85
N TYR A 291 23.10 0.98 -2.88
CA TYR A 291 21.96 1.87 -2.66
C TYR A 291 22.51 3.26 -2.34
N LEU A 292 22.56 4.14 -3.34
CA LEU A 292 22.89 5.54 -3.12
C LEU A 292 21.64 6.20 -2.55
N PHE A 293 21.67 6.44 -1.24
CA PHE A 293 20.72 7.28 -0.52
C PHE A 293 20.90 8.71 -1.04
N ASP A 294 20.04 9.14 -1.98
CA ASP A 294 20.03 10.55 -2.39
C ASP A 294 19.56 11.39 -1.19
N SER A 295 20.32 12.44 -0.89
CA SER A 295 20.11 13.31 0.28
C SER A 295 19.08 14.42 0.01
N SER A 296 18.41 14.36 -1.14
CA SER A 296 17.23 15.15 -1.46
C SER A 296 16.00 14.57 -0.75
N PRO A 297 15.04 15.38 -0.25
CA PRO A 297 13.81 14.87 0.35
C PRO A 297 12.89 14.35 -0.75
N THR A 298 13.22 13.20 -1.34
CA THR A 298 12.29 12.48 -2.20
C THR A 298 11.14 12.00 -1.33
N PRO A 299 9.87 12.28 -1.70
CA PRO A 299 8.74 11.76 -0.95
C PRO A 299 8.78 10.24 -0.93
N SER A 300 8.42 9.65 0.22
CA SER A 300 8.31 8.18 0.34
C SER A 300 7.36 7.63 -0.73
N LEU A 301 7.56 6.37 -1.14
CA LEU A 301 6.71 5.76 -2.16
C LEU A 301 5.23 5.72 -1.75
N ARG A 302 4.96 5.52 -0.45
CA ARG A 302 3.62 5.66 0.14
C ARG A 302 3.03 7.04 -0.07
N THR A 303 3.80 8.10 0.17
CA THR A 303 3.34 9.48 -0.05
C THR A 303 3.03 9.73 -1.52
N MET A 304 3.94 9.32 -2.43
CA MET A 304 3.73 9.45 -3.87
C MET A 304 2.48 8.69 -4.33
N PHE A 305 2.28 7.48 -3.82
CA PHE A 305 1.09 6.68 -4.12
C PHE A 305 -0.19 7.40 -3.72
N LEU A 306 -0.27 7.97 -2.51
CA LEU A 306 -1.46 8.72 -2.07
C LEU A 306 -1.71 9.98 -2.90
N GLU A 307 -0.66 10.70 -3.30
CA GLU A 307 -0.76 11.85 -4.22
C GLU A 307 -1.28 11.43 -5.59
N LEU A 308 -0.86 10.27 -6.09
CA LEU A 308 -1.33 9.69 -7.34
C LEU A 308 -2.79 9.25 -7.25
N LEU A 309 -3.19 8.59 -6.16
CA LEU A 309 -4.60 8.24 -5.91
C LEU A 309 -5.48 9.47 -5.89
N ARG A 310 -5.05 10.55 -5.21
CA ARG A 310 -5.78 11.82 -5.21
C ARG A 310 -5.95 12.36 -6.64
N SER A 311 -4.93 12.25 -7.48
CA SER A 311 -4.99 12.76 -8.86
C SER A 311 -6.02 12.07 -9.76
N LEU A 312 -6.61 10.96 -9.30
CA LEU A 312 -7.72 10.28 -9.96
C LEU A 312 -9.09 10.87 -9.62
N ASP A 313 -9.14 11.88 -8.74
CA ASP A 313 -10.38 12.52 -8.25
C ASP A 313 -11.40 11.50 -7.68
N PRO A 314 -11.01 10.67 -6.70
CA PRO A 314 -11.90 9.63 -6.17
C PRO A 314 -13.06 10.25 -5.39
N THR A 315 -14.26 9.67 -5.58
CA THR A 315 -15.45 9.99 -4.79
C THR A 315 -15.23 9.67 -3.32
N ILE A 316 -14.60 8.53 -3.04
CA ILE A 316 -14.23 8.12 -1.68
C ILE A 316 -12.98 7.22 -1.71
N VAL A 317 -12.13 7.38 -0.70
CA VAL A 317 -11.03 6.47 -0.39
C VAL A 317 -11.30 5.86 0.99
N ILE A 318 -11.36 4.54 1.05
CA ILE A 318 -11.45 3.78 2.29
C ILE A 318 -10.06 3.25 2.63
N LEU A 319 -9.65 3.42 3.88
CA LEU A 319 -8.43 2.83 4.41
C LEU A 319 -8.75 2.04 5.68
N VAL A 320 -8.56 0.73 5.59
CA VAL A 320 -8.60 -0.22 6.69
C VAL A 320 -7.22 -0.85 6.84
N ASP A 321 -6.63 -0.74 8.02
CA ASP A 321 -5.35 -1.38 8.34
C ASP A 321 -5.27 -1.77 9.83
N GLU A 322 -4.20 -2.48 10.17
CA GLU A 322 -3.84 -2.84 11.54
C GLU A 322 -3.15 -1.68 12.29
N ASP A 323 -3.42 -1.53 13.58
CA ASP A 323 -2.91 -0.41 14.41
C ASP A 323 -1.63 -0.81 15.17
N ALA A 324 -0.53 -1.02 14.44
CA ALA A 324 0.78 -1.37 14.98
C ALA A 324 1.93 -0.64 14.26
N ASP A 325 3.11 -0.53 14.89
CA ASP A 325 4.30 0.05 14.24
C ASP A 325 5.39 -1.00 13.99
N PHE A 326 5.46 -1.52 12.76
CA PHE A 326 6.53 -2.43 12.32
C PHE A 326 7.54 -1.73 11.40
N THR A 327 7.56 -0.39 11.36
CA THR A 327 8.38 0.36 10.40
C THR A 327 9.85 0.48 10.81
N SER A 328 10.17 0.39 12.10
CA SER A 328 11.51 0.68 12.63
C SER A 328 12.62 -0.13 11.96
N ASN A 329 13.71 0.54 11.60
CA ASN A 329 14.93 -0.09 11.10
C ASN A 329 15.78 -0.74 12.21
N ASN A 330 15.47 -0.45 13.48
CA ASN A 330 16.13 -1.09 14.60
C ASN A 330 15.38 -2.38 14.98
N LEU A 331 16.09 -3.51 14.93
CA LEU A 331 15.54 -4.84 15.21
C LEU A 331 14.86 -4.93 16.58
N VAL A 332 15.47 -4.39 17.63
CA VAL A 332 14.93 -4.48 18.99
C VAL A 332 13.62 -3.71 19.12
N TYR A 333 13.54 -2.51 18.55
CA TYR A 333 12.30 -1.73 18.59
C TYR A 333 11.18 -2.40 17.84
N ARG A 334 11.43 -2.91 16.62
CA ARG A 334 10.37 -3.61 15.88
C ARG A 334 10.00 -4.95 16.50
N LEU A 335 10.95 -5.67 17.12
CA LEU A 335 10.66 -6.90 17.87
C LEU A 335 9.74 -6.62 19.04
N SER A 336 10.07 -5.62 19.87
CA SER A 336 9.25 -5.26 21.03
C SER A 336 7.86 -4.80 20.58
N SER A 337 7.78 -3.96 19.54
CA SER A 337 6.51 -3.53 18.96
C SER A 337 5.66 -4.71 18.46
N ALA A 338 6.26 -5.62 17.70
CA ALA A 338 5.59 -6.81 17.18
C ALA A 338 5.15 -7.77 18.30
N PHE A 339 5.97 -8.00 19.32
CA PHE A 339 5.60 -8.88 20.45
C PHE A 339 4.41 -8.31 21.23
N ASN A 340 4.41 -6.99 21.46
CA ASN A 340 3.34 -6.29 22.19
C ASN A 340 2.03 -6.15 21.39
N TYR A 341 2.04 -6.38 20.07
CA TYR A 341 0.85 -6.41 19.23
C TYR A 341 0.36 -7.84 18.95
N LEU A 342 1.27 -8.74 18.58
CA LEU A 342 0.94 -10.07 18.05
C LEU A 342 0.51 -11.07 19.13
N TRP A 343 0.50 -10.73 20.42
CA TRP A 343 -0.21 -11.53 21.42
C TRP A 343 -1.73 -11.54 21.17
N ILE A 344 -2.29 -10.45 20.62
CA ILE A 344 -3.71 -10.31 20.35
C ILE A 344 -4.24 -11.45 19.46
N PRO A 345 -3.69 -11.69 18.25
CA PRO A 345 -4.19 -12.75 17.38
C PRO A 345 -3.96 -14.16 17.96
N TYR A 346 -2.99 -14.36 18.86
CA TYR A 346 -2.84 -15.62 19.61
C TYR A 346 -3.92 -15.79 20.69
N ASP A 347 -4.19 -14.75 21.47
CA ASP A 347 -5.20 -14.79 22.54
C ASP A 347 -6.64 -14.86 21.99
N THR A 348 -6.90 -14.26 20.82
CA THR A 348 -8.19 -14.42 20.13
C THR A 348 -8.41 -15.88 19.76
N VAL A 349 -7.49 -16.53 19.04
CA VAL A 349 -7.66 -17.95 18.66
C VAL A 349 -7.69 -18.90 19.86
N ASP A 350 -7.00 -18.59 20.97
CA ASP A 350 -7.11 -19.35 22.22
C ASP A 350 -8.53 -19.33 22.78
N THR A 351 -9.29 -18.27 22.53
CA THR A 351 -10.62 -18.05 23.10
C THR A 351 -11.70 -18.90 22.43
N PHE A 352 -11.61 -19.15 21.12
CA PHE A 352 -12.70 -19.82 20.37
C PHE A 352 -12.26 -21.03 19.53
N LEU A 353 -10.95 -21.27 19.31
CA LEU A 353 -10.48 -22.45 18.58
C LEU A 353 -9.92 -23.53 19.53
N PRO A 354 -10.36 -24.79 19.39
CA PRO A 354 -9.77 -25.91 20.10
C PRO A 354 -8.27 -26.06 19.79
N ARG A 355 -7.50 -26.52 20.78
CA ARG A 355 -6.11 -26.92 20.58
C ARG A 355 -6.04 -28.05 19.55
N GLY A 356 -5.06 -27.99 18.65
CA GLY A 356 -4.87 -28.97 17.58
C GLY A 356 -5.84 -28.86 16.39
N SER A 357 -6.75 -27.87 16.36
CA SER A 357 -7.60 -27.65 15.18
C SER A 357 -6.79 -27.12 14.00
N LYS A 358 -7.14 -27.55 12.78
CA LYS A 358 -6.48 -27.08 11.55
C LYS A 358 -6.63 -25.58 11.34
N HIS A 359 -7.82 -25.03 11.62
CA HIS A 359 -8.07 -23.58 11.53
C HIS A 359 -7.09 -22.78 12.39
N ARG A 360 -6.78 -23.26 13.61
CA ARG A 360 -5.80 -22.61 14.46
C ARG A 360 -4.40 -22.70 13.87
N GLN A 361 -4.00 -23.87 13.37
CA GLN A 361 -2.70 -24.05 12.74
C GLN A 361 -2.51 -23.13 11.53
N TRP A 362 -3.53 -22.99 10.68
CA TRP A 362 -3.51 -22.07 9.55
C TRP A 362 -3.40 -20.61 9.99
N TYR A 363 -4.20 -20.22 10.99
CA TYR A 363 -4.18 -18.84 11.50
C TYR A 363 -2.84 -18.50 12.16
N GLU A 364 -2.31 -19.39 13.01
CA GLU A 364 -1.00 -19.19 13.64
C GLU A 364 0.15 -19.24 12.62
N ALA A 365 0.03 -20.01 11.52
CA ALA A 365 1.02 -20.00 10.44
C ALA A 365 1.09 -18.65 9.71
N ASP A 366 -0.05 -18.00 9.46
CA ASP A 366 -0.09 -16.67 8.85
C ASP A 366 0.54 -15.62 9.78
N ILE A 367 0.29 -15.70 11.09
CA ILE A 367 0.96 -14.84 12.08
C ILE A 367 2.46 -15.10 12.11
N CYS A 368 2.89 -16.37 12.10
CA CYS A 368 4.31 -16.72 12.06
C CYS A 368 5.00 -16.16 10.82
N TRP A 369 4.34 -16.19 9.65
CA TRP A 369 4.86 -15.55 8.45
C TRP A 369 5.08 -14.05 8.65
N LYS A 370 4.13 -13.35 9.28
CA LYS A 370 4.28 -11.93 9.64
C LYS A 370 5.47 -11.71 10.57
N ILE A 371 5.61 -12.51 11.63
CA ILE A 371 6.75 -12.44 12.56
C ILE A 371 8.07 -12.64 11.82
N GLU A 372 8.18 -13.67 10.98
CA GLU A 372 9.39 -13.91 10.18
C GLU A 372 9.68 -12.73 9.23
N ASN A 373 8.65 -12.18 8.58
CA ASN A 373 8.85 -11.05 7.69
C ASN A 373 9.42 -9.84 8.46
N VAL A 374 8.80 -9.45 9.56
CA VAL A 374 9.19 -8.29 10.38
C VAL A 374 10.60 -8.46 10.98
N ILE A 375 10.98 -9.66 11.40
CA ILE A 375 12.20 -9.90 12.17
C ILE A 375 13.37 -10.34 11.29
N ALA A 376 13.14 -11.28 10.38
CA ALA A 376 14.20 -11.96 9.64
C ALA A 376 14.62 -11.26 8.35
N HIS A 377 13.75 -10.45 7.77
CA HIS A 377 14.01 -9.78 6.49
C HIS A 377 14.46 -8.33 6.68
N GLU A 378 15.07 -7.76 5.65
CA GLU A 378 15.50 -6.36 5.56
C GLU A 378 15.32 -5.84 4.13
N GLY A 379 15.40 -4.51 3.97
CA GLY A 379 15.24 -3.86 2.66
C GLY A 379 13.93 -4.28 1.99
N LEU A 380 13.93 -4.43 0.67
CA LEU A 380 12.73 -4.77 -0.11
C LEU A 380 12.07 -6.11 0.25
N GLN A 381 12.79 -7.02 0.91
CA GLN A 381 12.24 -8.33 1.31
C GLN A 381 11.38 -8.25 2.59
N ARG A 382 11.52 -7.19 3.38
CA ARG A 382 10.73 -6.95 4.60
C ARG A 382 9.44 -6.20 4.25
N VAL A 383 8.43 -6.88 3.73
CA VAL A 383 7.21 -6.24 3.23
C VAL A 383 6.19 -5.89 4.32
N GLU A 384 6.10 -6.63 5.42
CA GLU A 384 5.13 -6.43 6.52
C GLU A 384 5.54 -5.22 7.40
N ARG A 385 5.19 -4.02 6.95
CA ARG A 385 5.59 -2.74 7.58
C ARG A 385 4.41 -1.91 8.04
N LEU A 386 3.62 -2.45 8.97
CA LEU A 386 2.48 -1.76 9.58
C LEU A 386 2.85 -0.37 10.12
N GLU A 387 1.94 0.57 9.94
CA GLU A 387 1.99 1.91 10.54
C GLU A 387 0.78 2.13 11.45
N PRO A 388 0.96 2.79 12.59
CA PRO A 388 -0.15 3.12 13.47
C PRO A 388 -1.12 4.06 12.77
N LYS A 389 -2.40 4.01 13.14
CA LYS A 389 -3.48 4.83 12.57
C LYS A 389 -3.10 6.30 12.44
N SER A 390 -2.49 6.86 13.48
CA SER A 390 -2.09 8.28 13.53
C SER A 390 -1.15 8.69 12.39
N ARG A 391 -0.26 7.79 11.94
CA ARG A 391 0.63 8.06 10.80
C ARG A 391 -0.12 8.01 9.48
N TRP A 392 -0.96 7.00 9.27
CA TRP A 392 -1.81 6.92 8.09
C TRP A 392 -2.72 8.14 7.93
N VAL A 393 -3.40 8.54 9.02
CA VAL A 393 -4.20 9.76 9.08
C VAL A 393 -3.38 11.00 8.70
N GLN A 394 -2.15 11.13 9.20
CA GLN A 394 -1.27 12.24 8.84
C GLN A 394 -0.87 12.20 7.36
N ARG A 395 -0.58 11.02 6.81
CA ARG A 395 -0.24 10.84 5.38
C ARG A 395 -1.41 11.23 4.48
N MET A 396 -2.62 10.78 4.80
CA MET A 396 -3.83 11.14 4.07
C MET A 396 -4.05 12.65 4.06
N ARG A 397 -3.94 13.31 5.22
CA ARG A 397 -4.04 14.78 5.33
C ARG A 397 -2.94 15.52 4.58
N ASN A 398 -1.71 15.00 4.58
CA ASN A 398 -0.59 15.57 3.82
C ASN A 398 -0.82 15.46 2.31
N ALA A 399 -1.39 14.34 1.85
CA ALA A 399 -1.93 14.13 0.51
C ALA A 399 -3.26 14.87 0.29
N LYS A 400 -3.60 15.83 1.16
CA LYS A 400 -4.73 16.76 1.03
C LYS A 400 -6.12 16.10 1.07
N PHE A 401 -6.23 14.84 1.50
CA PHE A 401 -7.53 14.24 1.78
C PHE A 401 -8.12 14.81 3.08
N ARG A 402 -9.46 14.82 3.15
CA ARG A 402 -10.23 15.17 4.34
C ARG A 402 -10.97 13.94 4.85
N GLY A 403 -10.87 13.67 6.15
CA GLY A 403 -11.59 12.59 6.81
C GLY A 403 -13.10 12.79 6.78
N ILE A 404 -13.83 11.68 6.73
CA ILE A 404 -15.28 11.60 6.78
C ILE A 404 -15.67 10.72 7.96
N SER A 405 -16.51 11.24 8.84
CA SER A 405 -17.02 10.49 10.00
C SER A 405 -18.05 9.44 9.57
N PHE A 406 -17.98 8.28 10.21
CA PHE A 406 -18.97 7.22 10.03
C PHE A 406 -20.28 7.56 10.77
N GLY A 407 -21.40 7.43 10.04
CA GLY A 407 -22.75 7.64 10.58
C GLY A 407 -23.11 6.63 11.68
N GLU A 408 -24.18 6.93 12.45
CA GLU A 408 -24.64 6.04 13.52
C GLU A 408 -25.16 4.69 13.00
N ASP A 409 -25.70 4.66 11.77
CA ASP A 409 -26.15 3.42 11.14
C ASP A 409 -24.96 2.49 10.85
N ALA A 410 -23.89 3.02 10.24
CA ALA A 410 -22.64 2.30 10.02
C ALA A 410 -22.04 1.75 11.33
N VAL A 411 -22.02 2.59 12.38
CA VAL A 411 -21.54 2.19 13.71
C VAL A 411 -22.40 1.08 14.30
N SER A 412 -23.71 1.16 14.13
CA SER A 412 -24.66 0.15 14.64
C SER A 412 -24.53 -1.18 13.89
N GLU A 413 -24.30 -1.14 12.58
CA GLU A 413 -24.05 -2.33 11.76
C GLU A 413 -22.76 -3.04 12.19
N VAL A 414 -21.68 -2.28 12.40
CA VAL A 414 -20.42 -2.83 12.91
C VAL A 414 -20.63 -3.45 14.30
N ARG A 415 -21.34 -2.78 15.21
CA ARG A 415 -21.66 -3.36 16.53
C ARG A 415 -22.45 -4.66 16.41
N SER A 416 -23.48 -4.70 15.58
CA SER A 416 -24.29 -5.90 15.36
C SER A 416 -23.44 -7.06 14.81
N MET A 417 -22.50 -6.79 13.92
CA MET A 417 -21.57 -7.80 13.42
C MET A 417 -20.65 -8.32 14.54
N LEU A 418 -20.15 -7.45 15.41
CA LEU A 418 -19.32 -7.85 16.55
C LEU A 418 -20.06 -8.73 17.56
N ASP A 419 -21.38 -8.54 17.73
CA ASP A 419 -22.21 -9.36 18.62
C ASP A 419 -22.29 -10.84 18.19
N GLU A 420 -21.94 -11.15 16.93
CA GLU A 420 -21.84 -12.53 16.42
C GLU A 420 -20.55 -13.25 16.87
N HIS A 421 -19.59 -12.51 17.44
CA HIS A 421 -18.26 -13.00 17.80
C HIS A 421 -18.03 -13.10 19.33
N ALA A 422 -16.88 -13.66 19.71
CA ALA A 422 -16.55 -13.92 21.11
C ALA A 422 -16.52 -12.64 21.97
N ALA A 423 -16.93 -12.78 23.24
CA ALA A 423 -16.81 -11.71 24.24
C ALA A 423 -15.34 -11.29 24.40
N GLY A 424 -15.06 -10.01 24.17
CA GLY A 424 -13.71 -9.45 24.16
C GLY A 424 -13.47 -8.50 23.00
N TRP A 425 -14.17 -8.70 21.88
CA TRP A 425 -14.22 -7.74 20.79
C TRP A 425 -15.00 -6.49 21.20
N GLY A 426 -14.54 -5.33 20.73
CA GLY A 426 -15.19 -4.05 20.99
C GLY A 426 -14.91 -3.02 19.91
N LEU A 427 -15.72 -1.97 19.87
CA LEU A 427 -15.64 -0.87 18.93
C LEU A 427 -15.41 0.45 19.67
N LYS A 428 -14.38 1.20 19.28
CA LYS A 428 -14.21 2.62 19.66
C LYS A 428 -14.56 3.49 18.46
N LYS A 429 -15.45 4.46 18.65
CA LYS A 429 -15.70 5.54 17.69
C LYS A 429 -14.87 6.75 18.12
N GLU A 430 -13.97 7.18 17.25
CA GLU A 430 -13.29 8.47 17.35
C GLU A 430 -13.95 9.47 16.37
N GLU A 431 -13.46 10.71 16.27
CA GLU A 431 -14.16 11.76 15.49
C GLU A 431 -14.51 11.30 14.07
N ASP A 432 -13.50 10.87 13.30
CA ASP A 432 -13.67 10.45 11.89
C ASP A 432 -13.41 8.95 11.69
N ASP A 433 -13.05 8.21 12.75
CA ASP A 433 -12.48 6.87 12.63
C ASP A 433 -13.26 5.84 13.45
N LEU A 434 -13.25 4.59 12.99
CA LEU A 434 -13.65 3.43 13.77
C LEU A 434 -12.42 2.60 14.13
N VAL A 435 -12.34 2.10 15.36
CA VAL A 435 -11.23 1.28 15.84
C VAL A 435 -11.77 -0.01 16.44
N LEU A 436 -11.36 -1.14 15.86
CA LEU A 436 -11.59 -2.47 16.40
C LEU A 436 -10.66 -2.71 17.58
N THR A 437 -11.20 -3.32 18.64
CA THR A 437 -10.44 -3.59 19.86
C THR A 437 -10.64 -5.02 20.34
N TRP A 438 -9.62 -5.55 20.99
CA TRP A 438 -9.65 -6.83 21.68
C TRP A 438 -9.22 -6.62 23.14
N LYS A 439 -10.12 -6.93 24.08
CA LYS A 439 -9.93 -6.69 25.53
C LYS A 439 -9.42 -5.26 25.81
N GLY A 440 -9.96 -4.28 25.07
CA GLY A 440 -9.62 -2.85 25.18
C GLY A 440 -8.37 -2.39 24.40
N HIS A 441 -7.54 -3.30 23.88
CA HIS A 441 -6.36 -3.00 23.07
C HIS A 441 -6.78 -2.75 21.62
N ASN A 442 -6.17 -1.77 20.95
CA ASN A 442 -6.45 -1.50 19.54
C ASN A 442 -5.91 -2.65 18.67
N VAL A 443 -6.69 -3.01 17.65
CA VAL A 443 -6.39 -4.09 16.72
C VAL A 443 -6.21 -3.53 15.32
N GLY A 444 -7.29 -2.98 14.77
CA GLY A 444 -7.29 -2.35 13.46
C GLY A 444 -8.21 -1.15 13.45
N PHE A 445 -8.14 -0.38 12.38
CA PHE A 445 -8.92 0.83 12.21
C PHE A 445 -9.55 0.88 10.83
N ALA A 446 -10.64 1.64 10.70
CA ALA A 446 -11.26 1.99 9.44
C ALA A 446 -11.42 3.50 9.38
N THR A 447 -11.04 4.09 8.24
CA THR A 447 -11.14 5.53 7.97
C THR A 447 -11.67 5.75 6.55
N ALA A 448 -12.48 6.78 6.38
CA ALA A 448 -13.04 7.20 5.10
C ALA A 448 -12.58 8.61 4.75
N TRP A 449 -12.30 8.84 3.46
CA TRP A 449 -11.65 10.05 3.00
C TRP A 449 -12.26 10.54 1.68
N ARG A 450 -12.32 11.86 1.53
CA ARG A 450 -12.65 12.53 0.25
C ARG A 450 -11.61 13.57 -0.09
N ASP A 451 -11.60 14.01 -1.33
CA ASP A 451 -10.82 15.19 -1.70
C ASP A 451 -11.26 16.40 -0.85
N CYS A 452 -10.30 17.13 -0.29
CA CYS A 452 -10.49 18.46 0.25
C CYS A 452 -10.70 19.46 -0.90
N VAL A 453 -11.89 19.45 -1.49
CA VAL A 453 -12.34 20.59 -2.30
C VAL A 453 -12.65 21.72 -1.33
N ASP A 454 -11.93 22.84 -1.43
CA ASP A 454 -12.25 24.07 -0.68
C ASP A 454 -13.74 24.37 -0.89
N ALA A 455 -14.49 24.48 0.21
CA ALA A 455 -15.94 24.69 0.25
C ALA A 455 -16.39 26.07 -0.27
N GLY A 456 -15.86 26.49 -1.43
CA GLY A 456 -16.12 27.75 -2.12
C GLY A 456 -16.43 27.59 -3.61
N LYS A 457 -16.70 26.37 -4.08
CA LYS A 457 -17.28 26.14 -5.41
C LYS A 457 -18.61 25.41 -5.27
N ASP A 458 -19.66 26.21 -5.10
CA ASP A 458 -21.01 25.81 -5.49
C ASP A 458 -20.98 25.13 -6.86
N HIS A 459 -21.80 24.10 -7.01
CA HIS A 459 -22.05 23.40 -8.26
C HIS A 459 -22.60 24.35 -9.34
N SER A 460 -21.69 25.05 -10.01
CA SER A 460 -21.83 25.53 -11.38
C SER A 460 -20.43 25.84 -11.90
N VAL A 461 -20.16 25.42 -13.14
CA VAL A 461 -18.91 25.57 -13.89
C VAL A 461 -17.88 24.46 -13.65
N SER A 462 -18.01 23.42 -14.49
CA SER A 462 -16.92 22.56 -14.94
C SER A 462 -15.71 23.42 -15.32
N ALA A 463 -14.70 23.45 -14.46
CA ALA A 463 -13.45 24.16 -14.71
C ALA A 463 -12.50 23.24 -15.48
N LYS A 464 -12.63 23.24 -16.80
CA LYS A 464 -11.55 22.86 -17.71
C LYS A 464 -10.28 23.62 -17.32
N VAL A 465 -9.22 22.90 -16.99
CA VAL A 465 -7.87 23.46 -16.95
C VAL A 465 -7.44 23.68 -18.39
N GLU A 466 -7.75 24.86 -18.92
CA GLU A 466 -7.18 25.36 -20.16
C GLU A 466 -5.81 25.96 -19.81
N PHE A 467 -4.75 25.46 -20.43
CA PHE A 467 -3.40 26.02 -20.29
C PHE A 467 -3.38 27.44 -20.90
N GLU A 468 -3.64 28.47 -20.09
CA GLU A 468 -3.37 29.87 -20.46
C GLU A 468 -1.88 30.18 -20.30
N LEU A 469 -1.15 30.20 -21.41
CA LEU A 469 0.15 30.88 -21.51
C LEU A 469 -0.09 32.40 -21.43
N LYS A 470 -0.07 32.96 -20.21
CA LYS A 470 0.01 34.42 -20.01
C LYS A 470 1.39 34.92 -20.42
N ALA A 471 1.53 35.32 -21.68
CA ALA A 471 2.63 36.16 -22.12
C ALA A 471 2.46 37.57 -21.53
N SER A 472 3.25 37.87 -20.48
CA SER A 472 3.44 39.22 -19.97
C SER A 472 3.97 40.13 -21.07
N LYS A 473 3.23 41.22 -21.38
CA LYS A 473 3.68 42.29 -22.28
C LYS A 473 4.53 43.28 -21.50
N ASN A 474 5.58 43.77 -22.18
CA ASN A 474 6.60 44.75 -21.76
C ASN A 474 7.65 44.11 -20.83
N THR A 475 8.95 44.16 -21.10
CA THR A 475 9.80 45.05 -21.89
C THR A 475 11.11 44.25 -22.00
N GLN A 476 11.69 43.98 -23.17
CA GLN A 476 12.84 44.72 -23.67
C GLN A 476 13.07 44.32 -25.13
N LYS A 477 12.86 45.28 -26.02
CA LYS A 477 13.55 45.31 -27.31
C LYS A 477 15.03 45.59 -27.05
N ASP A 478 15.84 45.22 -28.02
CA ASP A 478 17.25 45.60 -28.19
C ASP A 478 18.24 44.77 -27.39
N VAL A 479 18.60 43.60 -27.94
CA VAL A 479 19.95 43.34 -28.45
C VAL A 479 19.82 42.38 -29.64
N LEU A 480 19.80 42.96 -30.84
CA LEU A 480 20.32 42.30 -32.03
C LEU A 480 21.80 42.01 -31.79
N VAL A 481 22.26 40.86 -32.30
CA VAL A 481 23.48 40.68 -33.13
C VAL A 481 24.07 39.29 -32.84
N GLU A 482 24.16 38.52 -33.94
CA GLU A 482 25.07 37.39 -34.19
C GLU A 482 24.89 36.10 -33.39
N GLN A 483 24.19 35.14 -34.01
CA GLN A 483 24.90 33.99 -34.60
C GLN A 483 24.01 33.32 -35.65
N GLU A 484 24.33 33.62 -36.90
CA GLU A 484 23.96 32.87 -38.10
C GLU A 484 24.49 31.43 -38.02
N GLU A 485 23.62 30.49 -38.35
CA GLU A 485 23.80 29.50 -39.43
C GLU A 485 24.73 28.32 -39.10
N GLU A 486 24.12 27.14 -38.97
CA GLU A 486 24.64 25.99 -39.71
C GLU A 486 23.50 25.07 -40.18
N ASP A 487 23.53 24.82 -41.48
CA ASP A 487 22.62 24.16 -42.41
C ASP A 487 21.87 22.88 -41.99
N VAL A 488 20.56 22.89 -42.27
CA VAL A 488 19.90 21.74 -42.92
C VAL A 488 19.16 22.26 -44.16
N GLN A 489 19.85 22.28 -45.30
CA GLN A 489 19.24 22.58 -46.59
C GLN A 489 18.34 21.43 -47.04
N HIS A 490 17.05 21.51 -46.72
CA HIS A 490 16.05 20.76 -47.49
C HIS A 490 14.86 21.66 -47.83
N PRO A 491 14.61 21.99 -49.12
CA PRO A 491 13.59 22.97 -49.54
C PRO A 491 12.18 22.68 -49.01
N LYS A 492 11.87 21.41 -48.73
CA LYS A 492 10.55 20.95 -48.25
C LYS A 492 10.34 21.10 -46.73
N ILE A 493 11.41 21.10 -45.92
CA ILE A 493 11.33 21.29 -44.46
C ILE A 493 11.00 22.76 -44.15
N ASN A 494 11.55 23.68 -44.95
CA ASN A 494 11.26 25.11 -44.84
C ASN A 494 9.82 25.47 -45.21
N ILE A 495 9.15 24.68 -46.05
CA ILE A 495 7.73 24.88 -46.38
C ILE A 495 6.85 24.44 -45.20
N TRP A 496 7.11 23.28 -44.60
CA TRP A 496 6.38 22.79 -43.43
C TRP A 496 6.53 23.73 -42.22
N LYS A 497 7.75 24.19 -41.94
CA LYS A 497 8.02 25.14 -40.84
C LYS A 497 7.30 26.48 -41.07
N ARG A 498 7.27 26.99 -42.31
CA ARG A 498 6.53 28.22 -42.67
C ARG A 498 5.01 28.05 -42.62
N VAL A 499 4.46 26.92 -43.07
CA VAL A 499 3.01 26.65 -43.03
C VAL A 499 2.53 26.49 -41.59
N LEU A 500 3.29 25.76 -40.76
CA LEU A 500 3.01 25.57 -39.34
C LEU A 500 3.09 26.90 -38.57
N LEU A 501 4.14 27.70 -38.78
CA LEU A 501 4.33 29.00 -38.13
C LEU A 501 3.38 30.10 -38.65
N ARG A 502 2.81 29.96 -39.86
CA ARG A 502 1.77 30.86 -40.39
C ARG A 502 0.40 30.50 -39.82
N ARG A 503 0.09 29.20 -39.70
CA ARG A 503 -1.18 28.71 -39.12
C ARG A 503 -1.25 28.81 -37.60
N LEU A 504 -0.12 28.67 -36.90
CA LEU A 504 -0.03 28.96 -35.45
C LEU A 504 -0.23 30.45 -35.15
N ARG A 505 0.14 31.35 -36.08
CA ARG A 505 -0.16 32.79 -35.98
C ARG A 505 -1.64 33.11 -36.19
N GLU A 506 -2.37 32.26 -36.92
CA GLU A 506 -3.81 32.39 -37.14
C GLU A 506 -4.64 31.76 -36.01
N CYS A 507 -4.09 30.80 -35.25
CA CYS A 507 -4.72 30.18 -34.07
C CYS A 507 -4.93 31.14 -32.89
N HIS A 508 -4.43 32.37 -32.93
CA HIS A 508 -4.56 33.34 -31.84
C HIS A 508 -5.96 33.97 -31.71
N LYS A 509 -6.95 33.52 -32.51
CA LYS A 509 -8.35 33.96 -32.44
C LYS A 509 -9.24 32.73 -32.26
N GLY A 510 -9.60 32.44 -31.01
CA GLY A 510 -10.24 31.18 -30.59
C GLY A 510 -11.48 30.79 -31.39
N SER A 511 -11.36 29.73 -32.20
CA SER A 511 -12.47 29.06 -32.87
C SER A 511 -12.11 27.58 -33.09
N SER A 512 -13.05 26.67 -32.82
CA SER A 512 -12.91 25.23 -33.04
C SER A 512 -12.90 24.89 -34.54
N PHE A 513 -12.01 24.00 -34.99
CA PHE A 513 -11.96 23.52 -36.37
C PHE A 513 -11.87 21.99 -36.46
N ARG A 514 -12.66 21.40 -37.38
CA ARG A 514 -12.44 20.04 -37.91
C ARG A 514 -11.38 20.10 -39.01
N VAL A 515 -10.40 19.20 -38.96
CA VAL A 515 -9.38 19.07 -40.00
C VAL A 515 -9.73 17.88 -40.89
N SER A 516 -10.02 18.15 -42.17
CA SER A 516 -10.04 17.14 -43.23
C SER A 516 -8.76 17.27 -44.06
N LEU A 517 -7.91 16.24 -44.04
CA LEU A 517 -6.75 16.18 -44.93
C LEU A 517 -7.14 15.54 -46.26
N PRO A 518 -6.63 16.03 -47.41
CA PRO A 518 -6.85 15.38 -48.70
C PRO A 518 -6.30 13.94 -48.69
N HIS A 519 -7.01 13.02 -49.35
CA HIS A 519 -6.64 11.58 -49.40
C HIS A 519 -5.19 11.35 -49.83
N GLU A 520 -4.71 12.14 -50.80
CA GLU A 520 -3.32 12.08 -51.30
C GLU A 520 -2.28 12.42 -50.20
N THR A 521 -2.64 13.24 -49.21
CA THR A 521 -1.75 13.58 -48.09
C THR A 521 -1.69 12.44 -47.08
N LEU A 522 -2.80 11.72 -46.86
CA LEU A 522 -2.85 10.55 -45.99
C LEU A 522 -2.12 9.36 -46.61
N GLU A 523 -2.27 9.13 -47.92
CA GLU A 523 -1.52 8.09 -48.64
C GLU A 523 -0.01 8.38 -48.65
N TRP A 524 0.39 9.63 -48.88
CA TRP A 524 1.80 10.01 -48.83
C TRP A 524 2.43 9.78 -47.44
N VAL A 525 1.71 10.09 -46.36
CA VAL A 525 2.16 9.83 -44.98
C VAL A 525 2.24 8.33 -44.68
N ALA A 526 1.25 7.55 -45.11
CA ALA A 526 1.23 6.10 -44.93
C ALA A 526 2.34 5.38 -45.72
N GLU A 527 2.66 5.86 -46.92
CA GLU A 527 3.72 5.31 -47.76
C GLU A 527 5.11 5.65 -47.17
N ARG A 528 5.29 6.86 -46.62
CA ARG A 528 6.53 7.24 -45.93
C ARG A 528 6.73 6.53 -44.59
N TYR A 529 5.64 6.20 -43.89
CA TYR A 529 5.67 5.35 -42.70
C TYR A 529 6.08 3.91 -43.05
N ARG A 530 5.54 3.34 -44.12
CA ARG A 530 5.95 2.02 -44.65
C ARG A 530 7.42 1.98 -45.07
N GLU A 531 7.93 3.07 -45.63
CA GLU A 531 9.34 3.21 -46.00
C GLU A 531 10.27 3.39 -44.79
N LEU A 532 9.80 4.04 -43.72
CA LEU A 532 10.55 4.18 -42.46
C LEU A 532 10.64 2.86 -41.69
N MET A 533 9.56 2.08 -41.66
CA MET A 533 9.50 0.81 -40.92
C MET A 533 10.22 -0.34 -41.65
N SER A 534 10.48 -0.22 -42.96
CA SER A 534 11.18 -1.26 -43.73
C SER A 534 12.71 -1.14 -43.71
N LYS A 535 13.28 -0.05 -43.19
CA LYS A 535 14.74 0.16 -43.11
C LYS A 535 15.23 0.01 -41.68
N THR A 536 15.70 -1.19 -41.33
CA THR A 536 16.34 -1.58 -40.05
C THR A 536 17.59 -0.77 -39.66
N TRP A 537 17.99 0.23 -40.46
CA TRP A 537 19.16 1.08 -40.23
C TRP A 537 18.90 2.33 -39.37
N PHE A 538 17.64 2.70 -39.12
CA PHE A 538 17.33 3.94 -38.38
C PHE A 538 17.78 3.89 -36.90
N ALA A 539 17.68 2.72 -36.25
CA ALA A 539 18.12 2.54 -34.86
C ALA A 539 19.66 2.57 -34.71
N VAL A 540 20.39 2.22 -35.76
CA VAL A 540 21.86 2.16 -35.74
C VAL A 540 22.46 3.54 -36.01
N PHE A 541 21.89 4.31 -36.95
CA PHE A 541 22.38 5.67 -37.26
C PHE A 541 22.01 6.69 -36.17
N TRP A 542 20.84 6.54 -35.53
CA TRP A 542 20.41 7.45 -34.45
C TRP A 542 21.25 7.32 -33.18
N LYS A 543 21.81 6.12 -32.92
CA LYS A 543 22.72 5.86 -31.79
C LYS A 543 24.09 6.55 -31.91
N ALA A 544 24.51 6.92 -33.12
CA ALA A 544 25.88 7.40 -33.36
C ALA A 544 26.00 8.93 -33.51
N ALA A 545 24.90 9.68 -33.74
CA ALA A 545 25.00 11.06 -34.22
C ALA A 545 24.26 12.12 -33.40
N VAL A 546 23.54 11.80 -32.32
CA VAL A 546 22.76 12.79 -31.54
C VAL A 546 23.18 12.81 -30.07
N PRO A 547 23.62 13.97 -29.51
CA PRO A 547 23.94 14.10 -28.10
C PRO A 547 22.74 13.78 -27.18
N PRO A 548 22.97 13.15 -26.01
CA PRO A 548 21.91 12.56 -25.18
C PRO A 548 20.83 13.54 -24.69
N LYS A 549 21.11 14.85 -24.65
CA LYS A 549 20.13 15.86 -24.20
C LYS A 549 19.03 16.21 -25.22
N ILE A 550 19.25 15.96 -26.51
CA ILE A 550 18.28 16.26 -27.58
C ILE A 550 17.38 15.05 -27.88
N SER A 551 17.85 13.85 -27.52
CA SER A 551 17.19 12.57 -27.78
C SER A 551 15.79 12.47 -27.15
N PHE A 552 15.63 12.86 -25.87
CA PHE A 552 14.37 12.65 -25.14
C PHE A 552 13.23 13.54 -25.64
N PHE A 553 13.50 14.81 -25.92
CA PHE A 553 12.45 15.76 -26.34
C PHE A 553 11.96 15.45 -27.76
N MET A 554 12.87 15.07 -28.65
CA MET A 554 12.54 14.66 -30.02
C MET A 554 11.85 13.28 -30.05
N TRP A 555 12.26 12.35 -29.18
CA TRP A 555 11.59 11.05 -29.03
C TRP A 555 10.17 11.21 -28.50
N LYS A 556 9.96 12.08 -27.50
CA LYS A 556 8.64 12.40 -26.96
C LYS A 556 7.73 13.08 -27.99
N LEU A 557 8.24 14.08 -28.72
CA LEU A 557 7.51 14.71 -29.83
C LEU A 557 7.16 13.72 -30.95
N PHE A 558 8.04 12.78 -31.25
CA PHE A 558 7.80 11.75 -32.26
C PHE A 558 6.73 10.74 -31.78
N HIS A 559 6.77 10.36 -30.51
CA HIS A 559 5.79 9.46 -29.90
C HIS A 559 4.40 10.12 -29.79
N ASP A 560 4.35 11.39 -29.39
CA ASP A 560 3.12 12.18 -29.32
C ASP A 560 2.51 12.37 -30.71
N ALA A 561 3.34 12.60 -31.74
CA ALA A 561 2.88 12.68 -33.12
C ALA A 561 2.28 11.34 -33.62
N ILE A 562 2.88 10.21 -33.25
CA ILE A 562 2.35 8.87 -33.59
C ILE A 562 1.03 8.61 -32.87
N ALA A 563 0.91 8.94 -31.58
CA ALA A 563 -0.31 8.79 -30.80
C ALA A 563 -1.47 9.60 -31.38
N ILE A 564 -1.21 10.84 -31.82
CA ILE A 564 -2.21 11.70 -32.47
C ILE A 564 -2.66 11.12 -33.81
N VAL A 565 -1.73 10.59 -34.63
CA VAL A 565 -2.08 9.96 -35.91
C VAL A 565 -2.90 8.69 -35.70
N PHE A 566 -2.58 7.88 -34.69
CA PHE A 566 -3.35 6.68 -34.33
C PHE A 566 -4.77 7.02 -33.86
N ALA A 567 -4.92 8.04 -33.01
CA ALA A 567 -6.21 8.50 -32.53
C ALA A 567 -7.10 9.04 -33.67
N VAL A 568 -6.50 9.68 -34.68
CA VAL A 568 -7.22 10.17 -35.87
C VAL A 568 -7.64 9.03 -36.80
N LEU A 569 -6.79 8.03 -37.01
CA LEU A 569 -7.10 6.88 -37.86
C LEU A 569 -8.19 5.98 -37.27
N ILE A 570 -8.17 5.75 -35.95
CA ILE A 570 -9.23 4.99 -35.26
C ILE A 570 -10.59 5.71 -35.36
N ARG A 571 -10.60 7.05 -35.30
CA ARG A 571 -11.82 7.86 -35.48
C ARG A 571 -12.35 7.94 -36.92
N GLN A 572 -11.61 7.47 -37.91
CA GLN A 572 -12.04 7.46 -39.31
C GLN A 572 -12.46 6.06 -39.80
N GLN A 573 -12.24 5.01 -39.00
CA GLN A 573 -12.69 3.63 -39.29
C GLN A 573 -13.90 3.18 -38.44
N LEU A 574 -14.36 4.02 -37.50
CA LEU A 574 -15.64 3.94 -36.80
C LEU A 574 -16.53 5.08 -37.29
#